data_AF-A0A7Y3DYE7-F1
#
_entry.id   AF-A0A7Y3DYE7-F1
#
_cell.length_a   1.000
_cell.length_b   1.000
_cell.length_c   1.000
_cell.angle_alpha   90.00
_cell.angle_beta   90.00
_cell.angle_gamma   90.00
#
_symmetry.space_group_name_H-M   'P 1'
#
loop_
_entity.id
_entity.type
_entity.pdbx_description
1 polymer ?
#
loop_
_entity_poly.entity_id
_entity_poly.type
_entity_poly.pdbx_seq_one_letter_code
_entity_poly.pdbx_strand_id
1 'polypeptide(L)'
;MRFLRLAALLCACLIAPPALAGDETYLLVLGIAQDAGYPQAGCYRPHCQPGWDDPDRRRLASSVAVIDEAGGATYLFDATPDIRQQ
;
A
#
# COMPACT_ATOMS: atom_id res chain seq x y z
N MET A 1 -8.17 -18.85 42.78
CA MET A 1 -7.30 -18.63 41.61
C MET A 1 -8.05 -18.25 40.32
N ARG A 2 -9.25 -18.78 40.05
CA ARG A 2 -10.07 -18.38 38.89
C ARG A 2 -10.55 -16.93 38.92
N PHE A 3 -10.98 -16.43 40.10
CA PHE A 3 -11.41 -15.03 40.28
C PHE A 3 -10.29 -14.00 40.04
N LEU A 4 -9.05 -14.33 40.43
CA LEU A 4 -7.89 -13.44 40.23
C LEU A 4 -7.51 -13.32 38.74
N ARG A 5 -7.66 -14.41 37.97
CA ARG A 5 -7.47 -14.40 36.52
C ARG A 5 -8.56 -13.61 35.80
N LEU A 6 -9.81 -13.69 36.27
CA LEU A 6 -10.93 -12.94 35.70
C LEU A 6 -10.79 -11.43 35.93
N ALA A 7 -10.36 -11.04 37.14
CA ALA A 7 -10.09 -9.64 37.48
C ALA A 7 -8.92 -9.07 36.65
N ALA A 8 -7.85 -9.86 36.45
CA ALA A 8 -6.72 -9.45 35.62
C ALA A 8 -7.11 -9.27 34.14
N LEU A 9 -7.97 -10.13 33.58
CA LEU A 9 -8.49 -9.97 32.21
C LEU A 9 -9.39 -8.73 32.06
N LEU A 10 -10.27 -8.47 33.03
CA LEU A 10 -11.11 -7.27 33.01
C LEU A 10 -10.27 -5.98 33.08
N CYS A 11 -9.22 -5.98 33.90
CA CYS A 11 -8.33 -4.84 34.06
C CYS A 11 -7.53 -4.58 32.76
N ALA A 12 -7.09 -5.62 32.05
CA ALA A 12 -6.39 -5.49 30.77
C ALA A 12 -7.27 -4.87 29.66
N CYS A 13 -8.58 -5.16 29.62
CA CYS A 13 -9.51 -4.51 28.67
C CYS A 13 -9.76 -3.04 28.96
N LEU A 14 -9.65 -2.60 30.23
CA LEU A 14 -9.93 -1.22 30.64
C LEU A 14 -8.73 -0.27 30.46
N ILE A 15 -7.51 -0.81 30.31
CA ILE A 15 -6.28 -0.02 30.16
C ILE A 15 -5.77 -0.08 28.71
N ALA A 16 -6.42 -0.82 27.81
CA ALA A 16 -6.07 -0.79 26.40
C ALA A 16 -6.28 0.63 25.87
N PRO A 17 -5.22 1.31 25.37
CA PRO A 17 -5.41 2.59 24.72
C PRO A 17 -6.39 2.41 23.55
N PRO A 18 -7.26 3.39 23.25
CA PRO A 18 -8.07 3.33 22.05
C PRO A 18 -7.11 3.08 20.88
N ALA A 19 -7.44 2.11 20.04
CA ALA A 19 -6.77 2.00 18.76
C ALA A 19 -6.88 3.39 18.12
N LEU A 20 -5.74 4.02 17.82
CA LEU A 20 -5.69 5.24 17.03
C LEU A 20 -6.27 4.86 15.66
N ALA A 21 -7.58 4.98 15.51
CA ALA A 21 -8.19 5.08 14.21
C ALA A 21 -7.65 6.37 13.62
N GLY A 22 -6.79 6.25 12.61
CA GLY A 22 -6.30 7.42 11.91
C GLY A 22 -7.47 8.12 11.24
N ASP A 23 -7.49 9.45 11.33
CA ASP A 23 -8.47 10.31 10.67
C ASP A 23 -7.83 10.96 9.43
N GLU A 24 -6.81 10.30 8.87
CA GLU A 24 -6.04 10.80 7.75
C GLU A 24 -6.59 10.27 6.42
N THR A 25 -6.60 11.17 5.44
CA THR A 25 -6.86 10.83 4.04
C THR A 25 -5.61 11.16 3.24
N TYR A 26 -5.06 10.17 2.55
CA TYR A 26 -3.84 10.36 1.78
C TYR A 26 -3.86 9.59 0.46
N LEU A 27 -3.00 10.03 -0.46
CA LEU A 27 -2.75 9.37 -1.73
C LEU A 27 -1.54 8.44 -1.58
N LEU A 28 -1.73 7.18 -1.94
CA LEU A 28 -0.67 6.21 -2.14
C LEU A 28 -0.34 6.11 -3.63
N VAL A 29 0.90 6.42 -3.99
CA VAL A 29 1.37 6.29 -5.38
C VAL A 29 1.84 4.85 -5.61
N LEU A 30 1.09 4.10 -6.41
CA LEU A 30 1.33 2.67 -6.69
C LEU A 30 2.16 2.46 -7.97
N GLY A 31 2.18 3.44 -8.87
CA GLY A 31 3.00 3.42 -10.07
C GLY A 31 3.07 4.79 -10.73
N ILE A 32 4.12 5.01 -11.52
CA ILE A 32 4.46 6.35 -12.06
C ILE A 32 4.85 6.33 -13.54
N ALA A 33 4.93 5.15 -14.17
CA ALA A 33 5.26 5.03 -15.58
C ALA A 33 4.00 4.97 -16.45
N GLN A 34 4.13 5.34 -17.72
CA GLN A 34 3.02 5.26 -18.67
C GLN A 34 2.65 3.80 -18.96
N ASP A 35 1.35 3.51 -19.10
CA ASP A 35 0.69 2.32 -19.66
C ASP A 35 1.39 0.96 -19.45
N ALA A 36 2.51 0.74 -20.13
CA ALA A 36 3.27 -0.51 -20.13
C ALA A 36 4.40 -0.56 -19.07
N GLY A 37 4.51 0.45 -18.22
CA GLY A 37 5.56 0.57 -17.23
C GLY A 37 6.90 1.02 -17.81
N TYR A 38 7.94 0.92 -16.98
CA TYR A 38 9.33 1.15 -17.38
C TYR A 38 10.20 -0.04 -16.93
N PRO A 39 11.00 -0.64 -17.82
CA PRO A 39 11.07 -0.35 -19.25
C PRO A 39 9.79 -0.83 -19.97
N GLN A 40 9.38 -0.12 -21.02
CA GLN A 40 8.27 -0.57 -21.86
C GLN A 40 8.65 -1.88 -22.56
N ALA A 41 7.73 -2.85 -22.59
CA ALA A 41 7.93 -4.12 -23.27
C ALA A 41 8.41 -3.91 -24.72
N GLY A 42 9.54 -4.54 -25.08
CA GLY A 42 10.14 -4.43 -26.41
C GLY A 42 10.98 -3.16 -26.67
N CYS A 43 11.09 -2.23 -25.72
CA CYS A 43 11.98 -1.07 -25.82
C CYS A 43 13.41 -1.41 -25.39
N TYR A 44 14.36 -1.45 -26.31
CA TYR A 44 15.81 -1.66 -26.03
C TYR A 44 16.66 -0.44 -26.38
N ARG A 45 16.05 0.75 -26.37
CA ARG A 45 16.77 2.01 -26.58
C ARG A 45 17.58 2.37 -25.33
N PRO A 46 18.63 3.22 -25.43
CA PRO A 46 19.46 3.58 -24.29
C PRO A 46 18.70 4.11 -23.06
N HIS A 47 17.55 4.75 -23.25
CA HIS A 47 16.73 5.24 -22.13
C HIS A 47 15.99 4.13 -21.39
N CYS A 48 15.68 3.00 -22.03
CA CYS A 48 15.01 1.83 -21.42
C CYS A 48 16.00 0.83 -20.80
N GLN A 49 17.24 0.78 -21.32
CA GLN A 49 18.25 -0.18 -20.89
C GLN A 49 18.48 -0.23 -19.36
N PRO A 50 18.52 0.91 -18.62
CA PRO A 50 18.70 0.86 -17.17
C PRO A 50 17.63 0.04 -16.44
N GLY A 51 16.38 0.06 -16.89
CA GLY A 51 15.30 -0.73 -16.29
C GLY A 51 15.35 -2.23 -16.65
N TRP A 52 16.05 -2.59 -17.72
CA TRP A 52 16.34 -3.99 -18.05
C TRP A 52 17.49 -4.53 -17.23
N ASP A 53 18.57 -3.75 -17.12
CA ASP A 53 19.80 -4.12 -16.42
C ASP A 53 19.63 -4.16 -14.90
N ASP A 54 18.79 -3.28 -14.35
CA ASP A 54 18.61 -3.08 -12.91
C ASP A 54 17.11 -3.12 -12.53
N PRO A 55 16.63 -4.19 -11.88
CA PRO A 55 15.24 -4.31 -11.44
C PRO A 55 14.76 -3.17 -10.54
N ASP A 56 15.63 -2.54 -9.75
CA ASP A 56 15.28 -1.43 -8.85
C ASP A 56 14.95 -0.14 -9.62
N ARG A 57 15.34 -0.08 -10.90
CA ARG A 57 15.02 1.02 -11.81
C ARG A 57 13.68 0.83 -12.50
N ARG A 58 13.04 -0.33 -12.38
CA ARG A 58 11.72 -0.55 -12.99
C ARG A 58 10.66 0.32 -12.34
N ARG A 59 9.65 0.71 -13.10
CA ARG A 59 8.50 1.46 -12.60
C ARG A 59 7.22 0.82 -13.13
N LEU A 60 6.25 0.66 -12.24
CA LEU A 60 4.93 0.11 -12.57
C LEU A 60 4.11 1.16 -13.33
N ALA A 61 3.11 0.67 -14.06
CA ALA A 61 2.15 1.53 -14.74
C ALA A 61 1.43 2.47 -13.75
N SER A 62 1.10 3.67 -14.21
CA SER A 62 0.51 4.74 -13.40
C SER A 62 -0.73 4.25 -12.66
N SER A 63 -0.72 4.39 -11.35
CA SER A 63 -1.86 4.06 -10.49
C SER A 63 -1.69 4.75 -9.15
N VAL A 64 -2.81 5.14 -8.56
CA VAL A 64 -2.86 5.71 -7.21
C VAL A 64 -4.03 5.09 -6.45
N ALA A 65 -3.89 5.03 -5.13
CA ALA A 65 -5.01 4.74 -4.23
C ALA A 65 -5.25 5.93 -3.31
N VAL A 66 -6.52 6.21 -3.01
CA VAL A 66 -6.89 7.06 -1.87
C VAL A 66 -7.18 6.15 -0.69
N ILE A 67 -6.46 6.35 0.39
CA ILE A 67 -6.70 5.70 1.67
C ILE A 67 -7.50 6.67 2.52
N ASP A 68 -8.69 6.26 2.93
CA ASP A 68 -9.56 6.96 3.88
C ASP A 68 -9.60 6.14 5.17
N GLU A 69 -8.76 6.50 6.13
CA GLU A 69 -8.64 5.76 7.39
C GLU A 69 -9.89 5.93 8.27
N ALA A 70 -10.52 7.10 8.24
CA ALA A 70 -11.73 7.41 9.00
C ALA A 70 -12.94 6.61 8.51
N GLY A 71 -13.12 6.56 7.18
CA GLY A 71 -14.16 5.78 6.53
C GLY A 71 -13.85 4.29 6.42
N GLY A 72 -12.61 3.87 6.72
CA GLY A 72 -12.14 2.48 6.54
C GLY A 72 -12.19 2.02 5.09
N ALA A 73 -11.99 2.94 4.14
CA ALA A 73 -12.16 2.70 2.72
C ALA A 73 -10.85 2.90 1.95
N THR A 74 -10.74 2.18 0.83
CA THR A 74 -9.64 2.34 -0.12
C THR A 74 -10.22 2.43 -1.52
N TYR A 75 -9.85 3.48 -2.24
CA TYR A 75 -10.30 3.74 -3.61
C TYR A 75 -9.12 3.62 -4.56
N LEU A 76 -9.12 2.59 -5.40
CA LEU A 76 -8.09 2.38 -6.42
C LEU A 76 -8.46 3.13 -7.71
N PHE A 77 -7.51 3.90 -8.24
CA PHE A 77 -7.61 4.57 -9.53
C PHE A 77 -6.67 3.86 -10.51
N ASP A 78 -7.25 3.34 -11.59
CA ASP A 78 -6.63 2.45 -12.58
C ASP A 78 -6.13 1.12 -12.00
N ALA A 79 -6.89 0.05 -12.27
CA ALA A 79 -6.47 -1.32 -11.99
C ALA A 79 -5.51 -1.80 -13.09
N THR A 80 -4.22 -1.54 -12.88
CA THR A 80 -3.17 -1.89 -13.86
C THR A 80 -2.89 -3.40 -13.88
N PRO A 81 -2.22 -3.92 -14.92
CA PRO A 81 -1.73 -5.32 -14.92
C PRO A 81 -0.79 -5.65 -13.75
N ASP A 82 -0.19 -4.63 -13.11
CA ASP A 82 0.74 -4.75 -11.98
C ASP A 82 0.04 -4.86 -10.61
N ILE A 83 -1.30 -4.92 -10.55
CA ILE A 83 -2.09 -4.93 -9.30
C ILE A 83 -1.74 -6.06 -8.31
N ARG A 84 -1.03 -7.10 -8.76
CA ARG A 84 -0.56 -8.18 -7.86
C ARG A 84 0.68 -7.77 -7.07
N GLN A 85 1.45 -6.83 -7.59
CA GLN A 85 2.65 -6.28 -6.96
C GLN A 85 2.37 -4.96 -6.22
N GLN A 86 1.36 -4.21 -6.69
CA GLN A 86 0.81 -3.02 -6.01
C GLN A 86 0.08 -3.42 -4.74
#